data_AF-A0A518K3T0-F1
#
_entry.id   AF-A0A518K3T0-F1
#
_cell.length_a   1.000
_cell.length_b   1.000
_cell.length_c   1.000
_cell.angle_alpha   90.00
_cell.angle_beta   90.00
_cell.angle_gamma   90.00
#
_symmetry.space_group_name_H-M   'P 1'
#
loop_
_entity.id
_entity.type
_entity.pdbx_description
1 polymer ?
#
loop_
_entity_poly.entity_id
_entity_poly.type
_entity_poly.pdbx_seq_one_letter_code
_entity_poly.pdbx_strand_id
1 'polypeptide(L)'
;MFDPIDAVGVVWFLTLFFGVPLLGWLAMVADYRAYLRGLRRALVVVRHYALEAPLWALRDRPACLQELGLAPDCTREEVMAAYRRRVKLVHPDYGGDRRKFELLQQRLHEALRMVDERDS
;
A
#
# COMPACT_ATOMS: atom_id res chain seq x y z
N MET A 1 0.12 51.09 33.34
CA MET A 1 1.52 51.17 32.89
C MET A 1 2.01 49.74 32.88
N PHE A 2 2.15 49.13 31.70
CA PHE A 2 2.65 47.75 31.62
C PHE A 2 4.14 47.79 31.91
N ASP A 3 4.58 47.13 32.98
CA ASP A 3 5.99 47.07 33.30
C ASP A 3 6.73 46.19 32.27
N PRO A 4 7.94 46.56 31.87
CA PRO A 4 8.71 45.80 30.88
C PRO A 4 8.97 44.35 31.34
N ILE A 5 8.95 44.09 32.64
CA ILE A 5 9.10 42.76 33.23
C ILE A 5 7.89 41.87 32.91
N ASP A 6 6.66 42.41 32.96
CA ASP A 6 5.45 41.70 32.59
C ASP A 6 5.43 41.38 31.09
N ALA A 7 5.88 42.31 30.25
CA ALA A 7 5.98 42.10 28.81
C ALA A 7 6.97 40.96 28.47
N VAL A 8 8.12 40.90 29.15
CA VAL A 8 9.10 39.82 28.98
C VAL A 8 8.53 38.48 29.43
N GLY A 9 7.79 38.45 30.55
CA GLY A 9 7.13 37.23 31.05
C GLY A 9 6.10 36.68 30.07
N VAL A 10 5.25 37.55 29.51
CA VAL A 10 4.23 37.16 28.52
C VAL A 10 4.86 36.63 27.24
N VAL A 11 5.92 37.28 26.73
CA VAL A 11 6.64 36.81 25.54
C VAL A 11 7.27 35.44 25.78
N TRP A 12 7.92 35.23 26.93
CA TRP A 12 8.49 33.93 27.29
C TRP A 12 7.42 32.86 27.41
N PHE A 13 6.30 33.18 28.06
CA PHE A 13 5.18 32.25 28.23
C PHE A 13 4.59 31.83 26.87
N LEU A 14 4.32 32.79 25.98
CA LEU A 14 3.83 32.51 24.63
C LEU A 14 4.84 31.68 23.82
N THR A 15 6.12 32.01 23.92
CA THR A 15 7.19 31.27 23.23
C THR A 15 7.25 29.82 23.68
N LEU A 16 7.12 29.54 24.99
CA LEU A 16 7.05 28.18 25.51
C LEU A 16 5.75 27.47 25.11
N PHE A 17 4.62 28.16 25.28
CA PHE A 17 3.29 27.62 25.06
C PHE A 17 3.06 27.22 23.59
N PHE A 18 3.58 28.00 22.63
CA PHE A 18 3.49 27.68 21.21
C PHE A 18 4.71 26.92 20.69
N GLY A 19 5.90 27.22 21.21
CA GLY A 19 7.15 26.62 20.75
C GLY A 19 7.23 25.14 21.07
N VAL A 20 6.82 24.70 22.26
CA VAL A 20 6.89 23.28 22.64
C VAL A 20 5.94 22.41 21.80
N PRO A 21 4.65 22.76 21.62
CA PRO A 21 3.77 22.00 20.72
C PRO A 21 4.21 22.04 19.27
N LEU A 22 4.69 23.19 18.77
CA LEU A 22 5.17 23.31 17.40
C LEU A 22 6.40 22.43 17.16
N LEU A 23 7.35 22.41 18.10
CA LEU A 23 8.52 21.54 18.04
C LEU A 23 8.12 20.06 18.08
N GLY A 24 7.17 19.68 18.94
CA GLY A 24 6.64 18.32 19.00
C GLY A 24 5.97 17.89 17.69
N TRP A 25 5.17 18.77 17.08
CA TRP A 25 4.56 18.53 15.78
C TRP A 25 5.60 18.36 14.66
N LEU A 26 6.63 19.21 14.63
CA LEU A 26 7.73 19.10 13.67
C LEU A 26 8.51 17.78 13.84
N ALA A 27 8.78 17.37 15.08
CA ALA A 27 9.44 16.09 15.37
C ALA A 27 8.58 14.90 14.90
N MET A 28 7.28 14.91 15.21
CA MET A 28 6.34 13.87 14.77
C MET A 28 6.28 13.77 13.24
N VAL A 29 6.25 14.90 12.53
CA VAL A 29 6.26 14.95 11.07
C VAL A 29 7.60 14.46 10.49
N ALA A 30 8.72 14.80 11.13
CA ALA A 30 10.04 14.35 10.71
C ALA A 30 10.18 12.83 10.86
N ASP A 31 9.74 12.27 11.98
CA ASP A 31 9.72 10.82 12.24
C ASP A 31 8.77 10.10 11.27
N TYR A 32 7.60 10.67 10.99
CA TYR A 32 6.68 10.13 9.99
C TYR A 32 7.33 10.08 8.60
N ARG A 33 8.05 11.14 8.20
CA ARG A 33 8.80 11.16 6.93
C ARG A 33 9.99 10.21 6.92
N ALA A 34 10.64 9.98 8.07
CA ALA A 34 11.72 9.00 8.20
C ALA A 34 11.17 7.57 8.07
N TYR A 35 10.04 7.29 8.74
CA TYR A 35 9.31 6.04 8.65
C TYR A 35 8.91 5.73 7.20
N LEU A 36 8.33 6.71 6.49
CA LEU A 36 7.98 6.54 5.07
C LEU A 36 9.21 6.29 4.16
N ARG A 37 10.36 6.90 4.45
CA ARG A 37 11.61 6.64 3.70
C ARG A 37 12.14 5.23 3.95
N GLY A 38 12.04 4.72 5.18
CA GLY A 38 12.37 3.34 5.52
C GLY A 38 11.46 2.34 4.80
N LEU A 39 10.15 2.59 4.81
CA LEU A 39 9.15 1.75 4.13
C LEU A 39 9.40 1.67 2.62
N ARG A 40 9.76 2.79 1.99
CA ARG A 40 10.10 2.82 0.56
C ARG A 40 11.32 1.95 0.24
N ARG A 41 12.34 1.94 1.11
CA ARG A 41 13.52 1.07 0.94
C ARG A 41 13.17 -0.41 1.11
N ALA A 42 12.36 -0.74 2.11
CA ALA A 42 11.89 -2.10 2.32
C ALA A 42 11.07 -2.62 1.11
N LEU A 43 10.18 -1.79 0.56
CA LEU A 43 9.42 -2.11 -0.65
C LEU A 43 10.31 -2.33 -1.88
N VAL A 44 11.39 -1.56 -2.03
CA VAL A 44 12.36 -1.76 -3.12
C VAL A 44 13.08 -3.09 -2.98
N VAL A 45 13.49 -3.46 -1.76
CA VAL A 45 14.14 -4.75 -1.48
C VAL A 45 13.18 -5.92 -1.76
N VAL A 46 11.95 -5.86 -1.26
CA VAL A 46 10.92 -6.89 -1.52
C VAL A 46 10.62 -7.01 -3.01
N ARG A 47 10.53 -5.88 -3.72
CA ARG A 47 10.35 -5.89 -5.19
C ARG A 47 11.56 -6.52 -5.89
N HIS A 48 12.77 -6.31 -5.39
CA HIS A 48 13.97 -6.92 -5.95
C HIS A 48 13.95 -8.44 -5.77
N TYR A 49 13.59 -8.93 -4.58
CA TYR A 49 13.37 -10.38 -4.34
C TYR A 49 12.26 -10.97 -5.23
N ALA A 50 11.19 -10.22 -5.48
CA ALA A 50 10.12 -10.66 -6.38
C ALA A 50 10.58 -10.74 -7.84
N LEU A 51 11.57 -9.94 -8.24
CA LEU A 51 12.18 -9.96 -9.57
C LEU A 51 13.27 -11.04 -9.70
N GLU A 52 13.93 -11.39 -8.61
CA GLU A 52 14.91 -12.49 -8.53
C GLU A 52 14.27 -13.86 -8.29
N ALA A 53 12.93 -13.96 -8.36
CA ALA A 53 12.26 -15.25 -8.40
C ALA A 53 12.86 -16.07 -9.54
N PRO A 54 13.41 -17.26 -9.27
CA PRO A 54 14.12 -18.02 -10.28
C PRO A 54 13.16 -18.38 -11.43
N LEU A 55 13.67 -18.41 -12.65
CA LEU A 55 12.88 -18.57 -13.88
C LEU A 55 11.94 -19.81 -13.86
N TRP A 56 12.29 -20.87 -13.12
CA TRP A 56 11.42 -22.03 -12.92
C TRP A 56 10.18 -21.71 -12.07
N ALA A 57 10.29 -20.86 -11.06
CA ALA A 57 9.17 -20.41 -10.23
C ALA A 57 8.20 -19.46 -10.98
N LEU A 58 8.68 -18.82 -12.05
CA LEU A 58 7.83 -18.08 -13.00
C LEU A 58 7.21 -19.02 -14.05
N ARG A 59 7.89 -20.11 -14.41
CA ARG A 59 7.45 -21.06 -15.44
C ARG A 59 6.29 -21.94 -14.98
N ASP A 60 6.25 -22.30 -13.71
CA ASP A 60 5.15 -23.06 -13.11
C ASP A 60 3.97 -22.18 -12.68
N ARG A 61 4.04 -20.86 -12.88
CA ARG A 61 2.91 -19.97 -12.55
C ARG A 61 1.88 -19.99 -13.67
N PRO A 62 0.65 -20.44 -13.40
CA PRO A 62 -0.42 -20.40 -14.39
C PRO A 62 -0.72 -18.93 -14.77
N ALA A 63 -1.02 -18.71 -16.05
CA ALA A 63 -1.19 -17.37 -16.62
C ALA A 63 -2.26 -16.53 -15.89
N CYS A 64 -3.29 -17.17 -15.34
CA CYS A 64 -4.33 -16.53 -14.54
C CYS A 64 -3.77 -15.86 -13.26
N LEU A 65 -2.86 -16.50 -12.53
CA LEU A 65 -2.24 -15.93 -11.33
C LEU A 65 -1.24 -14.82 -11.66
N GLN A 66 -0.53 -14.93 -12.79
CA GLN A 66 0.37 -13.87 -13.25
C GLN A 66 -0.39 -12.59 -13.61
N GLU A 67 -1.50 -12.70 -14.34
CA GLU A 67 -2.33 -11.55 -14.72
C GLU A 67 -2.96 -10.87 -13.50
N LEU A 68 -3.32 -11.64 -12.46
CA LEU A 68 -3.83 -11.11 -11.19
C LEU A 68 -2.72 -10.55 -10.28
N GLY A 69 -1.45 -10.86 -10.56
CA GLY A 69 -0.30 -10.47 -9.75
C GLY A 69 -0.25 -11.18 -8.40
N LEU A 70 -0.72 -12.43 -8.36
CA LEU A 70 -0.82 -13.25 -7.15
C LEU A 70 0.34 -14.24 -7.06
N ALA A 71 0.73 -14.55 -5.81
CA ALA A 71 1.69 -15.60 -5.53
C ALA A 71 1.08 -17.00 -5.82
N PRO A 72 1.89 -18.03 -6.11
CA PRO A 72 1.38 -19.37 -6.40
C PRO A 72 0.73 -20.01 -5.17
N ASP A 73 1.17 -19.65 -3.97
CA ASP A 73 0.63 -20.13 -2.70
C ASP A 73 -0.59 -19.34 -2.21
N CYS A 74 -1.15 -18.45 -3.04
CA CYS A 74 -2.22 -17.55 -2.62
C CYS A 74 -3.45 -18.29 -2.08
N THR A 75 -4.07 -17.71 -1.06
CA THR A 75 -5.31 -18.23 -0.48
C THR A 75 -6.54 -17.66 -1.19
N ARG A 76 -7.70 -18.33 -1.06
CA ARG A 76 -8.97 -17.89 -1.66
C ARG A 76 -9.33 -16.44 -1.31
N GLU A 77 -9.04 -16.02 -0.08
CA GLU A 77 -9.30 -14.66 0.40
C GLU A 77 -8.42 -13.62 -0.32
N GLU A 78 -7.16 -13.95 -0.56
CA GLU A 78 -6.20 -13.10 -1.27
C GLU A 78 -6.58 -12.93 -2.75
N VAL A 79 -7.04 -14.00 -3.40
CA VAL A 79 -7.58 -13.95 -4.77
C VAL A 79 -8.74 -12.96 -4.86
N MET A 80 -9.71 -13.08 -3.95
CA MET A 80 -10.89 -12.19 -3.90
C MET A 80 -10.53 -10.75 -3.52
N ALA A 81 -9.51 -10.54 -2.67
CA ALA A 81 -9.00 -9.20 -2.36
C ALA A 81 -8.33 -8.55 -3.57
N ALA A 82 -7.52 -9.30 -4.32
CA ALA A 82 -6.89 -8.83 -5.55
C ALA A 82 -7.93 -8.49 -6.63
N TYR A 83 -8.95 -9.32 -6.80
CA TYR A 83 -10.07 -9.05 -7.69
C TYR A 83 -10.77 -7.74 -7.34
N ARG A 84 -11.15 -7.53 -6.07
CA ARG A 84 -11.79 -6.28 -5.63
C ARG A 84 -10.95 -5.03 -5.93
N ARG A 85 -9.62 -5.12 -5.79
CA ARG A 85 -8.70 -4.03 -6.17
C ARG A 85 -8.69 -3.79 -7.68
N ARG A 86 -8.65 -4.84 -8.49
CA ARG A 86 -8.56 -4.77 -9.95
C ARG A 86 -9.85 -4.31 -10.60
N VAL A 87 -10.99 -4.77 -10.08
CA VAL A 87 -12.34 -4.34 -10.50
C VAL A 87 -12.52 -2.84 -10.32
N LYS A 88 -12.08 -2.27 -9.19
CA LYS A 88 -12.14 -0.82 -8.96
C LYS A 88 -11.37 -0.02 -10.02
N LEU A 89 -10.33 -0.58 -10.60
CA LEU A 89 -9.50 0.07 -11.62
C LEU A 89 -10.02 -0.13 -13.05
N VAL A 90 -10.70 -1.24 -13.31
CA VAL A 90 -11.14 -1.66 -14.66
C VAL A 90 -12.65 -1.48 -14.86
N HIS A 91 -13.38 -0.97 -13.86
CA HIS A 91 -14.84 -0.92 -13.90
C HIS A 91 -15.37 -0.13 -15.12
N PRO A 92 -16.29 -0.71 -15.91
CA PRO A 92 -16.82 -0.08 -17.13
C PRO A 92 -17.55 1.24 -16.86
N ASP A 93 -18.07 1.46 -15.66
CA ASP A 93 -18.75 2.72 -15.26
C ASP A 93 -17.84 3.97 -15.33
N TYR A 94 -16.52 3.81 -15.37
CA TYR A 94 -15.57 4.91 -15.54
C TYR A 94 -14.98 4.98 -16.97
N GLY A 95 -15.62 4.33 -17.96
CA GLY A 95 -15.14 4.26 -19.35
C GLY A 95 -14.26 3.04 -19.64
N GLY A 96 -14.35 2.00 -18.82
CA GLY A 96 -13.62 0.74 -18.99
C GLY A 96 -14.22 -0.16 -20.08
N ASP A 97 -13.36 -0.93 -20.74
CA ASP A 97 -13.73 -1.86 -21.81
C ASP A 97 -14.38 -3.13 -21.23
N ARG A 98 -15.65 -3.37 -21.58
CA ARG A 98 -16.45 -4.52 -21.14
C ARG A 98 -15.77 -5.86 -21.44
N ARG A 99 -15.03 -5.96 -22.55
CA ARG A 99 -14.29 -7.18 -22.91
C ARG A 99 -13.15 -7.46 -21.93
N LYS A 100 -12.46 -6.42 -21.44
CA LYS A 100 -11.39 -6.56 -20.44
C LYS A 100 -11.94 -6.99 -19.09
N PHE A 101 -13.15 -6.54 -18.76
CA PHE A 101 -13.84 -6.96 -17.54
C PHE A 101 -14.26 -8.43 -17.60
N GLU A 102 -14.86 -8.88 -18.70
CA GLU A 102 -15.24 -10.28 -18.89
C GLU A 102 -14.03 -11.22 -18.85
N LEU A 103 -12.93 -10.83 -19.50
CA LEU A 103 -11.66 -11.58 -19.43
C LEU A 103 -11.13 -11.64 -18.01
N LEU A 104 -11.16 -10.54 -17.26
CA LEU A 104 -10.75 -10.49 -15.85
C LEU A 104 -11.59 -11.45 -14.99
N GLN A 105 -12.90 -11.53 -15.23
CA GLN A 105 -13.77 -12.46 -14.51
C GLN A 105 -13.47 -13.92 -14.84
N GLN A 106 -13.21 -14.26 -16.10
CA GLN A 106 -12.82 -15.62 -16.49
C GLN A 106 -11.53 -16.05 -15.79
N ARG A 107 -10.53 -15.16 -15.76
CA ARG A 107 -9.24 -15.40 -15.09
C ARG A 107 -9.38 -15.56 -13.58
N LEU A 108 -10.28 -14.79 -12.96
CA LEU A 108 -10.61 -14.97 -11.55
C LEU A 108 -11.16 -16.37 -11.29
N HIS A 109 -12.12 -16.80 -12.12
CA HIS A 109 -12.80 -18.08 -11.93
C HIS A 109 -11.81 -19.25 -12.06
N GLU A 110 -10.91 -19.17 -13.03
CA GLU A 110 -9.83 -20.13 -13.24
C GLU A 110 -8.86 -20.18 -12.03
N ALA A 111 -8.47 -19.02 -11.49
CA ALA A 111 -7.61 -18.95 -10.31
C ALA A 111 -8.29 -19.52 -9.06
N LEU A 112 -9.59 -19.25 -8.85
CA LEU A 112 -10.34 -19.81 -7.72
C LEU A 112 -10.44 -21.33 -7.81
N ARG A 113 -10.69 -21.88 -9.00
CA ARG A 113 -10.73 -23.34 -9.20
C ARG A 113 -9.40 -24.01 -8.85
N MET A 114 -8.28 -23.41 -9.27
CA MET A 114 -6.95 -23.93 -8.95
C MET A 114 -6.64 -23.93 -7.45
N VAL A 115 -7.08 -22.91 -6.71
CA VAL A 115 -6.91 -22.85 -5.26
C VAL A 115 -7.78 -23.90 -4.57
N ASP A 116 -9.03 -24.08 -5.02
CA ASP A 116 -9.97 -25.07 -4.50
C ASP A 116 -9.49 -26.51 -4.71
N GLU A 117 -8.93 -26.80 -5.89
CA GLU A 117 -8.31 -28.09 -6.22
C GLU A 117 -7.05 -28.38 -5.38
N ARG A 118 -6.37 -27.34 -4.86
CA ARG A 118 -5.18 -27.49 -4.01
C ARG A 118 -5.52 -27.70 -2.54
N ASP A 119 -6.64 -27.11 -2.09
CA ASP A 119 -7.09 -27.15 -0.70
C ASP A 119 -7.99 -28.40 -0.40
N SER A 120 -8.31 -29.20 -1.42
CA SER A 120 -9.08 -30.46 -1.36
C SER A 120 -8.18 -31.70 -1.21
#